data_AF-A0A7W5JU39-F1
#
_entry.id   AF-A0A7W5JU39-F1
#
_cell.length_a   1.000
_cell.length_b   1.000
_cell.length_c   1.000
_cell.angle_alpha   90.00
_cell.angle_beta   90.00
_cell.angle_gamma   90.00
#
_symmetry.space_group_name_H-M   'P 1'
#
loop_
_entity.id
_entity.type
_entity.pdbx_description
1 polymer ?
#
loop_
_entity_poly.entity_id
_entity_poly.type
_entity_poly.pdbx_seq_one_letter_code
_entity_poly.pdbx_strand_id
1 'polypeptide(L)'
;MTDDSVVAALVEAQERWSSSSYQDQQALLDVYQAERRLVAARGEPWAERIELPAWDVGAPLPHVISNGTRADLICFAADPAPWDGTSARSVSAADVDSRPLLQFTFYSCASIKFGGPNDEGLDGHPLAGRGLAPYEAHIVHNSPWLAEEDRIDAGHPSSHPGRLSHDLNHYLLAFHDEIFEALAERLEVRTGEGTISGWLHAAASAVITF
;
A
#
# COMPACT_ATOMS: atom_id res chain seq x y z
N MET A 1 4.23 -28.25 6.35
CA MET A 1 5.20 -27.44 7.11
C MET A 1 4.60 -27.28 8.50
N THR A 2 5.33 -27.63 9.57
CA THR A 2 4.83 -27.48 10.95
C THR A 2 5.03 -26.04 11.42
N ASP A 3 4.21 -25.54 12.36
CA ASP A 3 4.37 -24.18 12.92
C ASP A 3 5.81 -23.93 13.39
N ASP A 4 6.40 -24.93 14.08
CA ASP A 4 7.81 -24.91 14.54
C ASP A 4 8.83 -24.66 13.42
N SER A 5 8.62 -25.23 12.23
CA SER A 5 9.53 -25.06 11.10
C SER A 5 9.44 -23.66 10.46
N VAL A 6 8.27 -23.01 10.54
CA VAL A 6 8.08 -21.65 10.02
C VAL A 6 8.60 -20.62 11.00
N VAL A 7 8.39 -20.85 12.30
CA VAL A 7 8.97 -20.03 13.37
C VAL A 7 10.50 -20.05 13.31
N ALA A 8 11.11 -21.23 13.15
CA ALA A 8 12.56 -21.34 13.03
C ALA A 8 13.12 -20.55 11.84
N ALA A 9 12.44 -20.58 10.68
CA ALA A 9 12.84 -19.82 9.50
C ALA A 9 12.76 -18.29 9.71
N LEU A 10 11.75 -17.81 10.45
CA LEU A 10 11.66 -16.39 10.81
C LEU A 10 12.79 -15.96 11.74
N VAL A 11 13.09 -16.75 12.77
CA VAL A 11 14.19 -16.47 13.69
C VAL A 11 15.52 -16.39 12.95
N GLU A 12 15.79 -17.35 12.05
CA GLU A 12 17.01 -17.35 11.24
C GLU A 12 17.12 -16.10 10.34
N ALA A 13 16.02 -15.69 9.70
CA ALA A 13 15.99 -14.48 8.88
C ALA A 13 16.24 -13.22 9.72
N GLN A 14 15.65 -13.13 10.91
CA GLN A 14 15.83 -12.01 11.84
C GLN A 14 17.28 -11.94 12.36
N GLU A 15 17.89 -13.07 12.71
CA GLU A 15 19.29 -13.13 13.13
C GLU A 15 20.24 -12.68 12.01
N ARG A 16 19.97 -13.11 10.77
CA ARG A 16 20.71 -12.66 9.58
C ARG A 16 20.60 -11.16 9.40
N TRP A 17 19.39 -10.62 9.36
CA TRP A 17 19.17 -9.18 9.24
C TRP A 17 19.86 -8.39 10.36
N SER A 18 19.73 -8.84 11.61
CA SER A 18 20.33 -8.18 12.78
C SER A 18 21.86 -8.16 12.74
N SER A 19 22.48 -9.05 11.97
CA SER A 19 23.93 -9.13 11.76
C SER A 19 24.39 -8.52 10.43
N SER A 20 23.46 -8.09 9.58
CA SER A 20 23.73 -7.47 8.29
C SER A 20 23.93 -5.95 8.39
N SER A 21 24.47 -5.36 7.31
CA SER A 21 24.42 -3.91 7.10
C SER A 21 22.99 -3.47 6.82
N TYR A 22 22.60 -2.26 7.21
CA TYR A 22 21.31 -1.67 6.85
C TYR A 22 21.08 -1.59 5.32
N GLN A 23 22.16 -1.63 4.53
CA GLN A 23 22.10 -1.66 3.07
C GLN A 23 21.76 -3.04 2.48
N ASP A 24 21.72 -4.10 3.29
CA ASP A 24 21.41 -5.46 2.86
C ASP A 24 19.89 -5.64 2.69
N GLN A 25 19.37 -5.06 1.61
CA GLN A 25 17.94 -5.12 1.28
C GLN A 25 17.43 -6.55 1.15
N GLN A 26 18.28 -7.50 0.73
CA GLN A 26 17.86 -8.89 0.57
C GLN A 26 17.60 -9.55 1.92
N ALA A 27 18.47 -9.34 2.92
CA ALA A 27 18.24 -9.88 4.26
C ALA A 27 16.94 -9.33 4.89
N LEU A 28 16.60 -8.06 4.65
CA LEU A 28 15.33 -7.49 5.09
C LEU A 28 14.11 -8.10 4.36
N LEU A 29 14.21 -8.27 3.04
CA LEU A 29 13.15 -8.93 2.25
C LEU A 29 12.90 -10.38 2.71
N ASP A 30 13.96 -11.10 3.09
CA ASP A 30 13.87 -12.45 3.63
C ASP A 30 13.08 -12.47 4.95
N VAL A 31 13.26 -11.47 5.83
CA VAL A 31 12.46 -11.30 7.06
C VAL A 31 10.99 -11.14 6.71
N TYR A 32 10.65 -10.18 5.83
CA TYR A 32 9.25 -9.97 5.43
C TYR A 32 8.63 -11.23 4.81
N GLN A 33 9.40 -11.98 4.01
CA GLN A 33 8.91 -13.23 3.45
C GLN A 33 8.65 -14.29 4.52
N ALA A 34 9.52 -14.41 5.52
CA ALA A 34 9.36 -15.36 6.62
C ALA A 34 8.17 -14.98 7.53
N GLU A 35 8.00 -13.69 7.82
CA GLU A 35 6.82 -13.17 8.55
C GLU A 35 5.54 -13.61 7.86
N ARG A 36 5.39 -13.29 6.56
CA ARG A 36 4.20 -13.66 5.76
C ARG A 36 3.89 -15.13 5.84
N ARG A 37 4.91 -16.01 5.71
CA ARG A 37 4.72 -17.46 5.79
C ARG A 37 4.17 -17.89 7.16
N LEU A 38 4.67 -17.29 8.25
CA LEU A 38 4.23 -17.61 9.60
C LEU A 38 2.76 -17.22 9.81
N VAL A 39 2.41 -15.97 9.54
CA VAL A 39 1.04 -15.48 9.78
C VAL A 39 0.04 -16.10 8.81
N ALA A 40 0.43 -16.38 7.56
CA ALA A 40 -0.40 -17.13 6.61
C ALA A 40 -0.68 -18.57 7.10
N ALA A 41 0.32 -19.26 7.65
CA ALA A 41 0.14 -20.61 8.21
C ALA A 41 -0.81 -20.62 9.42
N ARG A 42 -0.95 -19.49 10.11
CA ARG A 42 -1.86 -19.31 11.26
C ARG A 42 -3.24 -18.78 10.88
N GLY A 43 -3.48 -18.45 9.61
CA GLY A 43 -4.73 -17.84 9.16
C GLY A 43 -4.93 -16.42 9.70
N GLU A 44 -3.85 -15.75 10.10
CA GLU A 44 -3.88 -14.39 10.61
C GLU A 44 -3.83 -13.36 9.45
N PRO A 45 -4.16 -12.07 9.69
CA PRO A 45 -3.98 -11.01 8.70
C PRO A 45 -2.52 -10.81 8.32
N TRP A 46 -2.25 -10.56 7.04
CA TRP A 46 -0.89 -10.35 6.53
C TRP A 46 -0.85 -9.55 5.23
N ALA A 47 0.26 -8.88 4.97
CA ALA A 47 0.46 -8.05 3.79
C ALA A 47 1.38 -8.74 2.77
N GLU A 48 0.88 -9.01 1.57
CA GLU A 48 1.65 -9.48 0.42
C GLU A 48 2.12 -8.28 -0.40
N ARG A 49 3.42 -8.15 -0.64
CA ARG A 49 3.94 -7.13 -1.57
C ARG A 49 3.48 -7.44 -3.00
N ILE A 50 2.99 -6.42 -3.70
CA ILE A 50 2.71 -6.47 -5.13
C ILE A 50 3.68 -5.56 -5.89
N GLU A 51 4.14 -6.01 -7.05
CA GLU A 51 5.06 -5.26 -7.90
C GLU A 51 4.30 -4.17 -8.67
N LEU A 52 4.57 -2.91 -8.34
CA LEU A 52 4.05 -1.71 -9.01
C LEU A 52 5.21 -0.75 -9.34
N PRO A 53 5.01 0.24 -10.24
CA PRO A 53 5.97 1.32 -10.40
C PRO A 53 6.27 2.02 -9.05
N ALA A 54 7.55 2.23 -8.77
CA ALA A 54 7.99 2.87 -7.53
C ALA A 54 7.65 4.37 -7.48
N TRP A 55 7.25 4.84 -6.30
CA TRP A 55 7.05 6.26 -6.02
C TRP A 55 8.26 6.87 -5.31
N ASP A 56 8.30 8.20 -5.28
CA ASP A 56 9.32 8.93 -4.54
C ASP A 56 9.24 8.58 -3.04
N VAL A 57 10.35 8.11 -2.47
CA VAL A 57 10.39 7.67 -1.07
C VAL A 57 10.55 8.81 -0.08
N GLY A 58 11.02 9.99 -0.51
CA GLY A 58 11.28 11.13 0.38
C GLY A 58 10.16 12.17 0.37
N ALA A 59 9.50 12.38 -0.77
CA ALA A 59 8.37 13.31 -0.89
C ALA A 59 7.36 12.84 -1.95
N PRO A 60 6.67 11.70 -1.74
CA PRO A 60 5.68 11.19 -2.67
C PRO A 60 4.48 12.14 -2.83
N LEU A 61 4.12 12.85 -1.75
CA LEU A 61 2.99 13.78 -1.67
C LEU A 61 1.70 13.19 -2.29
N PRO A 62 1.18 12.07 -1.76
CA PRO A 62 -0.01 11.42 -2.29
C PRO A 62 -1.28 12.28 -2.10
N HIS A 63 -2.16 12.26 -3.11
CA HIS A 63 -3.45 12.94 -3.10
C HIS A 63 -4.53 11.99 -3.58
N VAL A 64 -5.66 11.95 -2.88
CA VAL A 64 -6.80 11.10 -3.22
C VAL A 64 -8.00 11.91 -3.72
N ILE A 65 -8.63 11.42 -4.79
CA ILE A 65 -9.95 11.84 -5.25
C ILE A 65 -10.81 10.59 -5.34
N SER A 66 -12.02 10.61 -4.76
CA SER A 66 -12.90 9.44 -4.77
C SER A 66 -14.38 9.79 -4.90
N ASN A 67 -15.14 8.81 -5.37
CA ASN A 67 -16.59 8.76 -5.30
C ASN A 67 -17.02 7.36 -4.77
N GLY A 68 -18.31 7.04 -4.77
CA GLY A 68 -18.82 5.78 -4.21
C GLY A 68 -18.45 4.49 -4.98
N THR A 69 -17.72 4.57 -6.09
CA THR A 69 -17.32 3.38 -6.89
C THR A 69 -15.88 3.44 -7.41
N ARG A 70 -15.17 4.54 -7.16
CA ARG A 70 -13.84 4.78 -7.73
C ARG A 70 -13.02 5.65 -6.81
N ALA A 71 -11.73 5.32 -6.67
CA ALA A 71 -10.73 6.19 -6.08
C ALA A 71 -9.53 6.32 -7.02
N ASP A 72 -9.02 7.53 -7.17
CA ASP A 72 -7.77 7.84 -7.84
C ASP A 72 -6.80 8.41 -6.81
N LEU A 73 -5.64 7.75 -6.67
CA LEU A 73 -4.53 8.21 -5.84
C LEU A 73 -3.40 8.65 -6.76
N ILE A 74 -2.90 9.88 -6.58
CA ILE A 74 -1.86 10.48 -7.42
C ILE A 74 -0.68 10.89 -6.54
N CYS A 75 0.54 10.54 -6.94
CA CYS A 75 1.77 10.90 -6.25
C CYS A 75 2.94 11.07 -7.23
N PHE A 76 4.07 11.58 -6.74
CA PHE A 76 5.32 11.62 -7.50
C PHE A 76 5.92 10.22 -7.68
N ALA A 77 6.35 9.93 -8.92
CA ALA A 77 7.09 8.70 -9.20
C ALA A 77 8.53 8.81 -8.70
N ALA A 78 9.18 7.67 -8.44
CA ALA A 78 10.60 7.66 -8.06
C ALA A 78 11.48 8.27 -9.16
N ASP A 79 12.53 9.01 -8.78
CA ASP A 79 13.57 9.41 -9.71
C ASP A 79 14.34 8.15 -10.19
N PRO A 80 14.51 7.94 -11.51
CA PRO A 80 15.32 6.84 -12.02
C PRO A 80 16.80 6.93 -11.60
N ALA A 81 17.30 8.11 -11.21
CA ALA A 81 18.66 8.27 -10.69
C ALA A 81 18.69 8.07 -9.17
N PRO A 82 19.56 7.18 -8.63
CA PRO A 82 19.74 7.04 -7.20
C PRO A 82 20.19 8.36 -6.57
N TRP A 83 19.63 8.69 -5.41
CA TRP A 83 20.07 9.86 -4.66
C TRP A 83 21.53 9.71 -4.22
N ASP A 84 22.36 10.71 -4.53
CA ASP A 84 23.79 10.71 -4.24
C ASP A 84 24.14 11.23 -2.83
N GLY A 85 23.14 11.60 -2.04
CA GLY A 85 23.31 12.13 -0.69
C GLY A 85 23.72 13.60 -0.61
N THR A 86 23.88 14.30 -1.75
CA THR A 86 24.48 15.64 -1.78
C THR A 86 23.48 16.78 -1.89
N SER A 87 22.24 16.51 -2.31
CA SER A 87 21.20 17.55 -2.44
C SER A 87 19.80 17.01 -2.17
N ALA A 88 19.04 17.69 -1.31
CA ALA A 88 17.62 17.42 -1.13
C ALA A 88 16.83 18.54 -1.82
N ARG A 89 15.99 18.19 -2.80
CA ARG A 89 15.08 19.16 -3.42
C ARG A 89 13.79 19.19 -2.59
N SER A 90 13.47 20.34 -2.00
CA SER A 90 12.12 20.56 -1.48
C SER A 90 11.14 20.63 -2.65
N VAL A 91 10.07 19.86 -2.57
CA VAL A 91 9.03 19.76 -3.60
C VAL A 91 7.69 20.14 -2.99
N SER A 92 6.84 20.76 -3.80
CA SER A 92 5.47 21.07 -3.40
C SER A 92 4.49 20.52 -4.42
N ALA A 93 3.34 20.03 -3.95
CA ALA A 93 2.23 19.66 -4.81
C ALA A 93 1.68 20.85 -5.62
N ALA A 94 1.97 22.08 -5.18
CA ALA A 94 1.62 23.31 -5.90
C ALA A 94 2.66 23.71 -6.97
N ASP A 95 3.77 22.98 -7.11
CA ASP A 95 4.76 23.24 -8.14
C ASP A 95 4.13 23.12 -9.54
N VAL A 96 4.52 24.04 -10.43
CA VAL A 96 4.05 24.08 -11.82
C VAL A 96 4.99 23.35 -12.79
N ASP A 97 6.15 22.91 -12.30
CA ASP A 97 7.10 22.13 -13.08
C ASP A 97 6.52 20.74 -13.37
N SER A 98 6.58 20.33 -14.63
CA SER A 98 6.23 18.96 -15.03
C SER A 98 7.22 17.97 -14.41
N ARG A 99 6.69 16.89 -13.82
CA ARG A 99 7.47 15.79 -13.25
C ARG A 99 6.83 14.43 -13.54
N PRO A 100 7.60 13.34 -13.39
CA PRO A 100 7.07 11.99 -13.34
C PRO A 100 6.04 11.82 -12.22
N LEU A 101 4.86 11.30 -12.57
CA LEU A 101 3.74 11.04 -11.69
C LEU A 101 3.21 9.61 -11.86
N LEU A 102 2.63 9.09 -10.79
CA LEU A 102 1.84 7.87 -10.78
C LEU A 102 0.38 8.20 -10.48
N GLN A 103 -0.53 7.49 -11.14
CA GLN A 103 -1.95 7.45 -10.79
C GLN A 103 -2.36 6.00 -10.58
N PHE A 104 -2.81 5.69 -9.38
CA PHE A 104 -3.42 4.42 -9.01
C PHE A 104 -4.94 4.60 -9.07
N THR A 105 -5.60 3.88 -9.98
CA THR A 105 -7.06 3.90 -10.11
C THR A 105 -7.63 2.60 -9.55
N PHE A 106 -8.44 2.76 -8.50
CA PHE A 106 -9.16 1.69 -7.84
C PHE A 106 -10.60 1.67 -8.34
N TYR A 107 -11.01 0.58 -9.00
CA TYR A 107 -12.34 0.38 -9.58
C TYR A 107 -13.23 -0.45 -8.67
N SER A 108 -14.54 -0.18 -8.74
CA SER A 108 -15.53 -0.73 -7.79
C SER A 108 -15.07 -0.51 -6.34
N CYS A 109 -14.47 0.66 -6.08
CA CYS A 109 -13.91 1.01 -4.78
C CYS A 109 -15.06 1.29 -3.80
N ALA A 110 -15.15 0.46 -2.77
CA ALA A 110 -16.20 0.53 -1.77
C ALA A 110 -15.84 1.48 -0.61
N SER A 111 -14.56 1.53 -0.21
CA SER A 111 -14.11 2.33 0.92
C SER A 111 -12.61 2.59 0.86
N ILE A 112 -12.18 3.70 1.46
CA ILE A 112 -10.77 4.12 1.57
C ILE A 112 -10.42 4.55 3.00
N LYS A 113 -9.16 4.39 3.37
CA LYS A 113 -8.54 5.02 4.54
C LYS A 113 -7.27 5.73 4.07
N PHE A 114 -7.04 6.93 4.59
CA PHE A 114 -5.88 7.73 4.21
C PHE A 114 -5.42 8.59 5.38
N GLY A 115 -4.13 8.49 5.72
CA GLY A 115 -3.52 9.18 6.85
C GLY A 115 -2.42 8.36 7.51
N GLY A 116 -2.06 8.69 8.75
CA GLY A 116 -0.97 8.00 9.46
C GLY A 116 -1.21 6.49 9.68
N PRO A 117 -0.16 5.74 10.04
CA PRO A 117 1.16 6.23 10.47
C PRO A 117 2.06 6.70 9.33
N ASN A 118 3.10 7.47 9.67
CA ASN A 118 4.27 7.68 8.82
C ASN A 118 5.25 6.50 8.96
N ASP A 119 6.35 6.54 8.23
CA ASP A 119 7.41 5.52 8.26
C ASP A 119 8.01 5.29 9.66
N GLU A 120 8.27 6.35 10.43
CA GLU A 120 8.75 6.27 11.82
C GLU A 120 7.74 5.59 12.76
N GLY A 121 6.45 5.66 12.43
CA GLY A 121 5.36 5.05 13.18
C GLY A 121 4.91 3.69 12.63
N LEU A 122 5.53 3.18 11.57
CA LEU A 122 5.06 2.00 10.84
C LEU A 122 5.05 0.73 11.70
N ASP A 123 5.99 0.62 12.65
CA ASP A 123 6.06 -0.47 13.62
C ASP A 123 4.83 -0.53 14.56
N GLY A 124 4.07 0.56 14.68
CA GLY A 124 2.82 0.61 15.42
C GLY A 124 1.60 0.16 14.61
N HIS A 125 1.76 -0.08 13.30
CA HIS A 125 0.66 -0.51 12.43
C HIS A 125 0.20 -1.94 12.79
N PRO A 126 -1.11 -2.27 12.68
CA PRO A 126 -1.61 -3.63 12.95
C PRO A 126 -0.96 -4.76 12.13
N LEU A 127 -0.35 -4.42 10.98
CA LEU A 127 0.38 -5.34 10.10
C LEU A 127 1.91 -5.30 10.28
N ALA A 128 2.42 -4.55 11.27
CA ALA A 128 3.84 -4.60 11.64
C ALA A 128 4.24 -6.02 12.06
N GLY A 129 5.35 -6.52 11.53
CA GLY A 129 5.79 -7.91 11.72
C GLY A 129 4.92 -8.95 10.97
N ARG A 130 4.05 -8.51 10.06
CA ARG A 130 3.14 -9.36 9.27
C ARG A 130 3.35 -9.18 7.76
N GLY A 131 4.57 -8.81 7.35
CA GLY A 131 4.95 -8.62 5.96
C GLY A 131 4.69 -7.23 5.38
N LEU A 132 4.28 -6.25 6.20
CA LEU A 132 4.17 -4.85 5.79
C LEU A 132 5.57 -4.24 5.64
N ALA A 133 5.89 -3.75 4.44
CA ALA A 133 7.14 -3.06 4.15
C ALA A 133 6.90 -1.54 3.94
N PRO A 134 7.84 -0.67 4.36
CA PRO A 134 7.74 0.76 4.08
C PRO A 134 7.91 1.04 2.58
N TYR A 135 7.28 2.10 2.08
CA TYR A 135 7.41 2.56 0.69
C TYR A 135 7.00 1.54 -0.38
N GLU A 136 6.13 0.58 -0.03
CA GLU A 136 5.74 -0.54 -0.89
C GLU A 136 4.21 -0.68 -0.99
N ALA A 137 3.76 -1.34 -2.06
CA ALA A 137 2.35 -1.66 -2.29
C ALA A 137 2.03 -3.09 -1.86
N HIS A 138 0.85 -3.28 -1.27
CA HIS A 138 0.45 -4.55 -0.71
C HIS A 138 -1.00 -4.93 -1.01
N ILE A 139 -1.27 -6.23 -1.03
CA ILE A 139 -2.59 -6.82 -0.83
C ILE A 139 -2.63 -7.42 0.58
N VAL A 140 -3.65 -7.09 1.35
CA VAL A 140 -3.86 -7.60 2.70
C VAL A 140 -4.79 -8.81 2.65
N HIS A 141 -4.25 -9.96 3.05
CA HIS A 141 -4.97 -11.21 3.17
C HIS A 141 -5.60 -11.36 4.54
N ASN A 142 -6.68 -12.14 4.63
CA ASN A 142 -7.48 -12.32 5.85
C ASN A 142 -7.85 -10.97 6.48
N SER A 143 -8.20 -10.00 5.64
CA SER A 143 -8.42 -8.60 6.03
C SER A 143 -9.53 -8.47 7.09
N PRO A 144 -9.19 -7.99 8.31
CA PRO A 144 -10.20 -7.71 9.33
C PRO A 144 -11.19 -6.63 8.90
N TRP A 145 -10.75 -5.71 8.04
CA TRP A 145 -11.59 -4.64 7.51
C TRP A 145 -12.64 -5.20 6.53
N LEU A 146 -12.27 -6.10 5.61
CA LEU A 146 -13.25 -6.77 4.75
C LEU A 146 -14.25 -7.59 5.57
N ALA A 147 -13.78 -8.30 6.59
CA ALA A 147 -14.65 -9.05 7.50
C ALA A 147 -15.57 -8.14 8.34
N GLU A 148 -15.19 -6.89 8.58
CA GLU A 148 -16.04 -5.87 9.19
C GLU A 148 -17.11 -5.37 8.21
N GLU A 149 -16.72 -4.98 7.00
CA GLU A 149 -17.65 -4.54 5.96
C GLU A 149 -18.68 -5.63 5.62
N ASP A 150 -18.26 -6.90 5.52
CA ASP A 150 -19.20 -8.03 5.31
C ASP A 150 -20.23 -8.16 6.44
N ARG A 151 -19.83 -7.92 7.70
CA ARG A 151 -20.77 -7.95 8.82
C ARG A 151 -21.75 -6.79 8.79
N ILE A 152 -21.30 -5.62 8.32
CA ILE A 152 -22.16 -4.44 8.14
C ILE A 152 -23.17 -4.71 7.01
N ASP A 153 -22.71 -5.22 5.86
CA ASP A 153 -23.58 -5.55 4.72
C ASP A 153 -24.59 -6.66 5.06
N ALA A 154 -24.19 -7.66 5.86
CA ALA A 154 -25.06 -8.76 6.31
C ALA A 154 -26.33 -8.33 7.07
N GLY A 155 -26.38 -7.09 7.56
CA GLY A 155 -27.60 -6.51 8.15
C GLY A 155 -28.75 -6.30 7.17
N HIS A 156 -28.51 -6.38 5.86
CA HIS A 156 -29.52 -6.22 4.82
C HIS A 156 -30.23 -7.54 4.45
N PRO A 157 -31.57 -7.56 4.28
CA PRO A 157 -32.34 -8.78 3.97
C PRO A 157 -31.93 -9.52 2.68
N SER A 158 -31.24 -8.84 1.77
CA SER A 158 -30.75 -9.38 0.49
C SER A 158 -29.22 -9.61 0.48
N SER A 159 -28.54 -9.40 1.60
CA SER A 159 -27.10 -9.61 1.68
C SER A 159 -26.75 -11.09 1.67
N HIS A 160 -25.66 -11.41 0.98
CA HIS A 160 -25.05 -12.73 0.99
C HIS A 160 -23.80 -12.65 1.87
N PRO A 161 -23.73 -13.40 2.98
CA PRO A 161 -22.59 -13.35 3.88
C PRO A 161 -21.28 -13.62 3.12
N GLY A 162 -20.28 -12.75 3.31
CA GLY A 162 -18.95 -12.91 2.71
C GLY A 162 -18.82 -12.40 1.27
N ARG A 163 -19.85 -11.74 0.72
CA ARG A 163 -19.83 -11.23 -0.64
C ARG A 163 -18.71 -10.20 -0.87
N LEU A 164 -18.53 -9.25 0.05
CA LEU A 164 -17.52 -8.21 -0.13
C LEU A 164 -16.11 -8.79 -0.03
N SER A 165 -15.86 -9.73 0.89
CA SER A 165 -14.57 -10.44 0.95
C SER A 165 -14.29 -11.31 -0.28
N HIS A 166 -15.32 -11.70 -1.04
CA HIS A 166 -15.16 -12.44 -2.29
C HIS A 166 -14.87 -11.52 -3.49
N ASP A 167 -15.54 -10.36 -3.54
CA ASP A 167 -15.51 -9.48 -4.71
C ASP A 167 -14.41 -8.41 -4.64
N LEU A 168 -13.93 -8.07 -3.43
CA LEU A 168 -13.00 -6.96 -3.21
C LEU A 168 -11.65 -7.44 -2.67
N ASN A 169 -10.60 -6.74 -3.09
CA ASN A 169 -9.27 -6.81 -2.51
C ASN A 169 -9.09 -5.69 -1.47
N HIS A 170 -8.26 -5.95 -0.46
CA HIS A 170 -7.77 -4.91 0.44
C HIS A 170 -6.36 -4.49 -0.01
N TYR A 171 -6.24 -3.34 -0.67
CA TYR A 171 -4.97 -2.74 -1.04
C TYR A 171 -4.43 -1.85 0.06
N LEU A 172 -3.12 -1.85 0.29
CA LEU A 172 -2.41 -0.97 1.22
C LEU A 172 -1.12 -0.45 0.57
N LEU A 173 -1.00 0.85 0.43
CA LEU A 173 0.18 1.53 -0.10
C LEU A 173 0.82 2.35 1.02
N ALA A 174 2.05 2.02 1.40
CA ALA A 174 2.80 2.74 2.42
C ALA A 174 3.63 3.87 1.80
N PHE A 175 3.42 5.11 2.22
CA PHE A 175 4.22 6.27 1.82
C PHE A 175 5.12 6.71 2.99
N HIS A 176 5.82 7.82 2.80
CA HIS A 176 6.69 8.38 3.83
C HIS A 176 5.88 8.89 5.02
N ASP A 177 4.87 9.73 4.78
CA ASP A 177 4.14 10.42 5.86
C ASP A 177 2.76 9.80 6.16
N GLU A 178 2.28 8.91 5.29
CA GLU A 178 0.96 8.31 5.38
C GLU A 178 0.85 6.90 4.77
N ILE A 179 -0.25 6.23 5.06
CA ILE A 179 -0.71 5.02 4.40
C ILE A 179 -2.02 5.33 3.67
N PHE A 180 -2.15 4.78 2.47
CA PHE A 180 -3.41 4.69 1.77
C PHE A 180 -3.89 3.23 1.75
N GLU A 181 -5.12 2.98 2.20
CA GLU A 181 -5.78 1.70 2.07
C GLU A 181 -7.07 1.83 1.25
N ALA A 182 -7.38 0.82 0.42
CA ALA A 182 -8.63 0.76 -0.34
C ALA A 182 -9.20 -0.65 -0.39
N LEU A 183 -10.52 -0.73 -0.26
CA LEU A 183 -11.29 -1.92 -0.60
C LEU A 183 -11.83 -1.75 -2.02
N ALA A 184 -11.29 -2.51 -2.97
CA ALA A 184 -11.62 -2.37 -4.39
C ALA A 184 -11.47 -3.69 -5.13
N GLU A 185 -12.27 -3.87 -6.18
CA GLU A 185 -12.22 -5.07 -7.02
C GLU A 185 -10.91 -5.13 -7.82
N ARG A 186 -10.43 -3.96 -8.28
CA ARG A 186 -9.30 -3.89 -9.21
C ARG A 186 -8.51 -2.60 -9.07
N LEU A 187 -7.19 -2.72 -9.26
CA LEU A 187 -6.23 -1.63 -9.33
C LEU A 187 -5.61 -1.55 -10.73
N GLU A 188 -5.53 -0.36 -11.30
CA GLU A 188 -4.69 -0.04 -12.45
C GLU A 188 -3.71 1.09 -12.11
N VAL A 189 -2.51 1.07 -12.70
CA VAL A 189 -1.51 2.11 -12.50
C VAL A 189 -1.14 2.74 -13.84
N ARG A 190 -1.17 4.06 -13.89
CA ARG A 190 -0.69 4.86 -15.03
C ARG A 190 0.50 5.71 -14.61
N THR A 191 1.52 5.74 -15.45
CA THR A 191 2.66 6.65 -15.32
C THR A 191 2.60 7.76 -16.36
N GLY A 192 3.22 8.91 -16.07
CA GLY A 192 3.34 9.98 -17.05
C GLY A 192 3.92 11.26 -16.46
N GLU A 193 4.09 12.26 -17.31
CA GLU A 193 4.61 13.57 -16.93
C GLU A 193 3.46 14.55 -16.66
N GLY A 194 3.63 15.44 -15.68
CA GLY A 194 2.74 16.58 -15.49
C GLY A 194 2.88 17.22 -14.12
N THR A 195 1.85 17.97 -13.72
CA THR A 195 1.74 18.56 -12.39
C THR A 195 0.66 17.83 -11.59
N ILE A 196 0.82 17.76 -10.27
CA ILE A 196 -0.18 17.18 -9.36
C ILE A 196 -1.54 17.84 -9.61
N SER A 197 -1.59 19.17 -9.67
CA SER A 197 -2.82 19.93 -9.96
C SER A 197 -3.49 19.53 -11.28
N GLY A 198 -2.71 19.36 -12.36
CA GLY A 198 -3.24 18.95 -13.66
C GLY A 198 -3.84 17.54 -13.64
N TRP A 199 -3.16 16.60 -12.97
CA TRP A 199 -3.63 15.23 -12.82
C TRP A 199 -4.86 15.13 -11.91
N LEU A 200 -4.88 15.89 -10.82
CA LEU A 200 -6.05 15.98 -9.94
C LEU A 200 -7.27 16.55 -10.67
N HIS A 201 -7.10 17.57 -11.51
CA HIS A 201 -8.19 18.11 -12.32
C HIS A 201 -8.76 17.07 -13.30
N ALA A 202 -7.89 16.29 -13.94
CA ALA A 202 -8.29 15.22 -14.84
C ALA A 202 -9.01 14.07 -14.08
N ALA A 203 -8.50 13.68 -12.91
CA ALA A 203 -9.13 12.66 -12.07
C ALA A 203 -10.49 13.12 -11.53
N ALA A 204 -10.60 14.37 -11.07
CA ALA A 204 -11.87 14.97 -10.66
C ALA A 204 -12.93 14.92 -11.78
N SER A 205 -12.53 15.23 -13.02
CA SER A 205 -13.42 15.14 -14.18
C SER A 205 -13.88 13.70 -14.44
N ALA A 206 -12.97 12.73 -14.27
CA ALA A 206 -13.29 11.32 -14.44
C ALA A 206 -14.29 10.81 -13.39
N VAL A 207 -14.17 11.20 -12.12
CA VAL A 207 -15.10 10.72 -11.07
C VAL A 207 -16.49 11.40 -11.09
N ILE A 208 -16.65 12.52 -11.81
CA ILE A 208 -17.95 13.21 -11.97
C ILE A 208 -18.77 12.62 -13.13
N THR A 209 -18.12 12.01 -14.13
CA THR A 209 -18.77 11.63 -15.39
C THR A 209 -19.47 10.26 -15.34
N PHE A 210 -19.51 9.60 -14.17
CA PHE A 210 -20.12 8.29 -13.96
C PHE A 210 -21.17 8.31 -12.85
#